data_AF-M6FFK2-F1
#
_entry.id   AF-M6FFK2-F1
#
_cell.length_a   1.000
_cell.length_b   1.000
_cell.length_c   1.000
_cell.angle_alpha   90.00
_cell.angle_beta   90.00
_cell.angle_gamma   90.00
#
_symmetry.space_group_name_H-M   'P 1'
#
loop_
_entity.id
_entity.type
_entity.pdbx_description
1 polymer ?
#
loop_
_entity_poly.entity_id
_entity_poly.type
_entity_poly.pdbx_seq_one_letter_code
_entity_poly.pdbx_strand_id
1 'polypeptide(L)'
;MRDILFLRFDFLIQFDFGAGIRNELKKTEIRAGKIFLAGHTGDHSKDTAEILLLIKNLVEDTVGKNFSKLPDRVSPKDGLLLDLKGIWTREEIKKELSKKGNYFETYFFERELLKKQKNSENVRTVRDLFLLSGGIEVEFYYESMTECELKLKFKDNIQLEKELINPYFKKVQGKWYLHRMF
;
A
#
# COMPACT_ATOMS: atom_id res chain seq x y z
N MET A 1 66.92 20.15 26.00
CA MET A 1 66.24 21.35 25.45
C MET A 1 65.09 20.82 24.62
N ARG A 2 63.84 20.85 25.13
CA ARG A 2 62.81 21.91 24.92
C ARG A 2 62.50 22.09 23.43
N ASP A 3 61.28 22.02 22.90
CA ASP A 3 59.93 21.91 23.46
C ASP A 3 58.94 21.40 22.39
N ILE A 4 57.76 21.02 22.90
CA ILE A 4 56.49 20.53 22.34
C ILE A 4 55.84 21.46 21.28
N LEU A 5 55.18 20.90 20.25
CA LEU A 5 53.74 21.16 20.01
C LEU A 5 53.06 20.12 19.09
N PHE A 6 51.91 19.66 19.58
CA PHE A 6 50.89 18.81 18.99
C PHE A 6 50.30 19.33 17.67
N LEU A 7 49.85 18.43 16.79
CA LEU A 7 48.43 18.26 16.44
C LEU A 7 48.26 17.06 15.49
N ARG A 8 47.55 16.04 15.97
CA ARG A 8 47.00 14.93 15.18
C ARG A 8 45.74 15.41 14.46
N PHE A 9 45.53 14.96 13.23
CA PHE A 9 44.22 14.93 12.58
C PHE A 9 43.95 13.50 12.13
N ASP A 10 43.36 12.71 13.02
CA ASP A 10 42.66 11.47 12.69
C ASP A 10 41.21 11.85 12.36
N PHE A 11 40.75 11.57 11.13
CA PHE A 11 39.33 11.57 10.80
C PHE A 11 38.93 10.15 10.39
N LEU A 12 38.78 9.30 11.40
CA LEU A 12 38.07 8.03 11.32
C LEU A 12 36.59 8.33 11.59
N ILE A 13 35.75 8.28 10.55
CA ILE A 13 34.30 8.19 10.76
C ILE A 13 34.00 6.76 11.20
N GLN A 14 33.86 6.58 12.50
CA GLN A 14 33.35 5.37 13.13
C GLN A 14 31.82 5.47 13.11
N PHE A 15 31.15 4.67 12.27
CA PHE A 15 29.69 4.53 12.32
C PHE A 15 29.33 3.57 13.46
N ASP A 16 28.93 4.13 14.60
CA ASP A 16 28.27 3.37 15.67
C ASP A 16 26.88 2.94 15.22
N PHE A 17 26.73 1.67 14.82
CA PHE A 17 25.42 1.01 14.77
C PHE A 17 25.12 0.42 16.15
N GLY A 18 24.60 1.26 17.04
CA GLY A 18 24.38 0.89 18.44
C GLY A 18 23.39 1.78 19.19
N ALA A 19 22.18 1.98 18.66
CA ALA A 19 21.03 2.40 19.45
C ALA A 19 19.73 1.92 18.80
N GLY A 20 18.94 1.15 19.53
CA GLY A 20 17.70 0.55 19.06
C GLY A 20 16.74 1.57 18.46
N ILE A 21 16.57 1.50 17.14
CA ILE A 21 15.46 2.17 16.45
C ILE A 21 14.20 1.41 16.85
N ARG A 22 13.47 1.89 17.87
CA ARG A 22 12.02 1.73 17.86
C ARG A 22 11.57 2.42 16.59
N ASN A 23 11.36 1.63 15.55
CA ASN A 23 10.84 2.08 14.28
C ASN A 23 9.39 2.48 14.57
N GLU A 24 9.18 3.71 15.03
CA GLU A 24 7.89 4.35 14.85
C GLU A 24 7.67 4.38 13.34
N LEU A 25 6.95 3.38 12.84
CA LEU A 25 6.58 3.30 11.43
C LEU A 25 5.88 4.61 11.13
N LYS A 26 6.59 5.50 10.44
CA LYS A 26 6.08 6.82 10.10
C LYS A 26 4.79 6.59 9.33
N LYS A 27 3.67 7.08 9.87
CA LYS A 27 2.35 6.88 9.27
C LYS A 27 2.41 7.34 7.82
N THR A 28 2.08 6.45 6.88
CA THR A 28 1.98 6.81 5.46
C THR A 28 0.86 7.84 5.31
N GLU A 29 1.22 9.10 5.08
CA GLU A 29 0.26 10.17 4.86
C GLU A 29 -0.46 9.93 3.53
N ILE A 30 -1.80 9.94 3.55
CA ILE A 30 -2.62 9.75 2.36
C ILE A 30 -3.56 10.92 2.20
N ARG A 31 -3.55 11.56 1.03
CA ARG A 31 -4.38 12.72 0.70
C ARG A 31 -5.10 12.54 -0.63
N ALA A 32 -6.25 13.19 -0.77
CA ALA A 32 -6.92 13.27 -2.06
C ALA A 32 -6.13 14.18 -3.01
N GLY A 33 -6.00 13.73 -4.25
CA GLY A 33 -5.48 14.48 -5.37
C GLY A 33 -6.62 14.89 -6.31
N LYS A 34 -6.33 14.85 -7.62
CA LYS A 34 -7.27 15.24 -8.67
C LYS A 34 -8.41 14.25 -8.84
N ILE A 35 -9.55 14.76 -9.28
CA ILE A 35 -10.72 13.97 -9.67
C ILE A 35 -10.90 14.14 -11.19
N PHE A 36 -11.01 13.01 -11.88
CA PHE A 36 -11.23 12.92 -13.32
C PHE A 36 -12.57 12.23 -13.58
N LEU A 37 -13.37 12.79 -14.49
CA LEU A 37 -14.67 12.25 -14.88
C LEU A 37 -14.60 11.81 -16.33
N ALA A 38 -14.83 10.53 -16.60
CA ALA A 38 -14.80 9.97 -17.96
C ALA A 38 -16.08 10.29 -18.73
N GLY A 39 -16.28 11.57 -19.07
CA GLY A 39 -17.39 12.00 -19.92
C GLY A 39 -18.76 12.06 -19.23
N HIS A 40 -18.81 12.07 -17.90
CA HIS A 40 -20.03 12.26 -17.12
C HIS A 40 -19.93 13.47 -16.17
N THR A 41 -21.07 13.92 -15.67
CA THR A 41 -21.19 15.17 -14.89
C THR A 41 -21.74 14.92 -13.47
N GLY A 42 -21.45 13.76 -12.89
CA GLY A 42 -21.89 13.40 -11.54
C GLY A 42 -21.19 14.19 -10.43
N ASP A 43 -21.91 14.54 -9.37
CA ASP A 43 -21.29 14.99 -8.11
C ASP A 43 -20.77 13.78 -7.34
N HIS A 44 -19.44 13.71 -7.22
CA HIS A 44 -18.71 12.64 -6.55
C HIS A 44 -18.05 13.07 -5.24
N SER A 45 -18.38 14.24 -4.70
CA SER A 45 -17.75 14.75 -3.48
C SER A 45 -17.85 13.78 -2.30
N LYS A 46 -19.06 13.25 -2.04
CA LYS A 46 -19.31 12.25 -0.99
C LYS A 46 -18.65 10.90 -1.29
N ASP A 47 -18.71 10.47 -2.54
CA ASP A 47 -18.10 9.22 -2.99
C ASP A 47 -16.58 9.26 -2.83
N THR A 48 -15.97 10.39 -3.16
CA THR A 48 -14.52 10.61 -3.07
C THR A 48 -14.08 10.54 -1.61
N ALA A 49 -14.85 11.16 -0.70
CA ALA A 49 -14.56 11.08 0.73
C ALA A 49 -14.67 9.65 1.29
N GLU A 50 -15.69 8.89 0.87
CA GLU A 50 -15.87 7.48 1.26
C GLU A 50 -14.72 6.61 0.73
N ILE A 51 -14.42 6.70 -0.57
CA ILE A 51 -13.34 5.91 -1.20
C ILE A 51 -11.98 6.29 -0.61
N LEU A 52 -11.73 7.58 -0.35
CA LEU A 52 -10.50 8.04 0.30
C LEU A 52 -10.34 7.40 1.69
N LEU A 53 -11.42 7.27 2.46
CA LEU A 53 -11.38 6.59 3.75
C LEU A 53 -11.10 5.09 3.59
N LEU A 54 -11.72 4.44 2.60
CA LEU A 54 -11.49 3.03 2.31
C LEU A 54 -10.03 2.74 1.93
N ILE A 55 -9.43 3.54 1.04
CA ILE A 55 -8.02 3.36 0.64
C ILE A 55 -7.07 3.69 1.79
N LYS A 56 -7.37 4.70 2.60
CA LYS A 56 -6.60 4.99 3.83
C LYS A 56 -6.52 3.78 4.75
N ASN A 57 -7.67 3.21 5.07
CA ASN A 57 -7.73 2.04 5.94
C ASN A 57 -7.04 0.82 5.30
N LEU A 58 -7.10 0.66 3.97
CA LEU A 58 -6.44 -0.46 3.27
C LEU A 58 -4.92 -0.34 3.29
N VAL A 59 -4.37 0.86 3.10
CA VAL A 59 -2.93 1.11 3.23
C VAL A 59 -2.50 0.93 4.69
N GLU A 60 -3.25 1.45 5.66
CA GLU A 60 -2.97 1.28 7.09
C GLU A 60 -2.95 -0.21 7.48
N ASP A 61 -3.94 -0.98 7.04
CA ASP A 61 -3.99 -2.43 7.24
C ASP A 61 -2.81 -3.16 6.57
N THR A 62 -2.38 -2.70 5.39
CA THR A 62 -1.22 -3.27 4.68
C THR A 62 0.07 -3.02 5.45
N VAL A 63 0.28 -1.77 5.89
CA VAL A 63 1.45 -1.37 6.68
C VAL A 63 1.46 -2.05 8.05
N GLY A 64 0.28 -2.18 8.66
CA GLY A 64 0.05 -2.88 9.93
C GLY A 64 0.01 -4.41 9.82
N LYS A 65 0.15 -4.96 8.61
CA LYS A 65 0.13 -6.41 8.33
C LYS A 65 -1.14 -7.12 8.82
N ASN A 66 -2.30 -6.48 8.68
CA ASN A 66 -3.56 -6.97 9.22
C ASN A 66 -4.73 -6.82 8.22
N PHE A 67 -5.04 -7.89 7.50
CA PHE A 67 -6.20 -7.95 6.60
C PHE A 67 -7.45 -8.64 7.21
N SER A 68 -7.57 -8.71 8.53
CA SER A 68 -8.76 -9.28 9.18
C SER A 68 -10.09 -8.65 8.71
N LYS A 69 -10.08 -7.36 8.34
CA LYS A 69 -11.24 -6.60 7.84
C LYS A 69 -11.38 -6.58 6.32
N LEU A 70 -10.46 -7.18 5.57
CA LEU A 70 -10.50 -7.21 4.11
C LEU A 70 -11.80 -7.82 3.56
N PRO A 71 -12.32 -8.95 4.08
CA PRO A 71 -13.58 -9.53 3.59
C PRO A 71 -14.77 -8.56 3.62
N ASP A 72 -14.84 -7.67 4.60
CA ASP A 72 -15.95 -6.72 4.77
C ASP A 72 -15.95 -5.59 3.73
N ARG A 73 -14.81 -5.39 3.06
CA ARG A 73 -14.60 -4.39 2.00
C ARG A 73 -14.92 -4.92 0.62
N VAL A 74 -15.15 -6.22 0.48
CA VAL A 74 -15.39 -6.90 -0.79
C VAL A 74 -16.89 -7.07 -1.01
N SER A 75 -17.38 -6.89 -2.23
CA SER A 75 -18.80 -7.14 -2.54
C SER A 75 -19.11 -8.64 -2.38
N PRO A 76 -20.22 -9.05 -1.72
CA PRO A 76 -20.63 -10.46 -1.70
C PRO A 76 -20.95 -10.98 -3.11
N LYS A 77 -21.35 -10.08 -4.01
CA LYS A 77 -21.77 -10.40 -5.38
C LYS A 77 -20.58 -10.50 -6.34
N ASP A 78 -19.67 -9.53 -6.26
CA ASP A 78 -18.67 -9.32 -7.31
C ASP A 78 -17.26 -9.80 -6.92
N GLY A 79 -17.03 -10.10 -5.65
CA GLY A 79 -15.73 -10.54 -5.16
C GLY A 79 -14.61 -9.51 -5.33
N LEU A 80 -13.38 -9.97 -5.10
CA LEU A 80 -12.14 -9.20 -5.19
C LEU A 80 -11.24 -9.81 -6.27
N LEU A 81 -10.90 -9.02 -7.27
CA LEU A 81 -9.90 -9.37 -8.26
C LEU A 81 -8.49 -9.25 -7.66
N LEU A 82 -7.80 -10.38 -7.55
CA LEU A 82 -6.42 -10.50 -7.07
C LEU A 82 -5.51 -10.95 -8.22
N ASP A 83 -5.08 -9.99 -9.04
CA ASP A 83 -4.15 -10.21 -10.16
C ASP A 83 -4.53 -11.46 -11.01
N LEU A 84 -3.56 -12.29 -11.40
CA LEU A 84 -3.74 -13.51 -12.20
C LEU A 84 -4.52 -14.64 -11.48
N LYS A 85 -4.86 -14.50 -10.20
CA LYS A 85 -5.61 -15.53 -9.46
C LYS A 85 -7.12 -15.46 -9.66
N GLY A 86 -7.61 -14.44 -10.37
CA GLY A 86 -9.02 -14.25 -10.65
C GLY A 86 -9.77 -13.61 -9.49
N ILE A 87 -11.09 -13.79 -9.49
CA ILE A 87 -12.02 -13.15 -8.54
C ILE A 87 -12.21 -14.06 -7.34
N TRP A 88 -11.96 -13.55 -6.14
CA TRP A 88 -12.17 -14.25 -4.88
C TRP A 88 -13.36 -13.71 -4.11
N THR A 89 -14.20 -14.61 -3.64
CA THR A 89 -15.32 -14.31 -2.75
C THR A 89 -14.85 -13.98 -1.33
N ARG A 90 -15.75 -13.41 -0.52
CA ARG A 90 -15.47 -13.14 0.90
C ARG A 90 -15.05 -14.40 1.67
N GLU A 91 -15.69 -15.53 1.39
CA GLU A 91 -15.41 -16.79 2.09
C GLU A 91 -14.05 -17.38 1.69
N GLU A 92 -13.67 -17.24 0.42
CA GLU A 92 -12.33 -17.62 -0.04
C GLU A 92 -11.25 -16.75 0.60
N ILE A 93 -11.47 -15.44 0.71
CA ILE A 93 -10.54 -14.53 1.39
C ILE A 93 -10.41 -14.92 2.88
N LYS A 94 -11.52 -15.16 3.58
CA LYS A 94 -11.48 -15.62 4.99
C LYS A 94 -10.71 -16.94 5.14
N LYS A 95 -10.97 -17.89 4.25
CA LYS A 95 -10.29 -19.19 4.22
C LYS A 95 -8.80 -19.04 3.92
N GLU A 96 -8.41 -18.08 3.10
CA GLU A 96 -6.99 -17.80 2.84
C GLU A 96 -6.31 -17.15 4.04
N LEU A 97 -6.96 -16.16 4.66
CA LEU A 97 -6.42 -15.44 5.83
C LEU A 97 -6.21 -16.34 7.07
N SER A 98 -6.89 -17.49 7.16
CA SER A 98 -6.69 -18.45 8.25
C SER A 98 -5.45 -19.33 8.08
N LYS A 99 -4.80 -19.33 6.90
CA LYS A 99 -3.60 -20.12 6.63
C LYS A 99 -2.36 -19.34 7.05
N LYS A 100 -1.38 -20.05 7.60
CA LYS A 100 -0.03 -19.52 7.82
C LYS A 100 0.74 -19.43 6.49
N GLY A 101 1.47 -18.34 6.27
CA GLY A 101 2.19 -18.13 5.01
C GLY A 101 1.24 -17.95 3.83
N ASN A 102 0.05 -17.39 4.09
CA ASN A 102 -0.96 -17.22 3.05
C ASN A 102 -0.52 -16.22 1.97
N TYR A 103 -1.33 -16.13 0.91
CA TYR A 103 -1.09 -15.22 -0.20
C TYR A 103 -0.86 -13.77 0.27
N PHE A 104 -1.71 -13.24 1.15
CA PHE A 104 -1.56 -11.86 1.60
C PHE A 104 -0.29 -11.67 2.43
N GLU A 105 0.02 -12.59 3.34
CA GLU A 105 1.26 -12.55 4.11
C GLU A 105 2.50 -12.54 3.20
N THR A 106 2.52 -13.41 2.20
CA THR A 106 3.66 -13.54 1.28
C THR A 106 3.83 -12.32 0.37
N TYR A 107 2.77 -11.84 -0.26
CA TYR A 107 2.88 -10.80 -1.30
C TYR A 107 2.74 -9.38 -0.76
N PHE A 108 2.02 -9.19 0.36
CA PHE A 108 1.73 -7.87 0.90
C PHE A 108 2.60 -7.52 2.09
N PHE A 109 3.03 -8.47 2.93
CA PHE A 109 3.58 -8.16 4.26
C PHE A 109 5.04 -8.59 4.46
N GLU A 110 5.40 -9.82 4.09
CA GLU A 110 6.64 -10.48 4.49
C GLU A 110 7.61 -10.65 3.32
N ARG A 111 8.57 -9.73 3.22
CA ARG A 111 9.59 -9.75 2.15
C ARG A 111 10.37 -11.06 2.08
N GLU A 112 10.70 -11.65 3.22
CA GLU A 112 11.47 -12.90 3.26
C GLU A 112 10.67 -14.11 2.73
N LEU A 113 9.34 -14.11 2.91
CA LEU A 113 8.50 -15.12 2.26
C LEU A 113 8.45 -14.90 0.74
N LEU A 114 8.31 -13.65 0.31
CA LEU A 114 8.29 -13.30 -1.10
C LEU A 114 9.60 -13.66 -1.82
N LYS A 115 10.75 -13.39 -1.19
CA LYS A 115 12.07 -13.75 -1.71
C LYS A 115 12.18 -15.24 -1.97
N LYS A 116 11.77 -16.06 -1.00
CA LYS A 116 11.75 -17.52 -1.13
C LYS A 116 10.81 -17.96 -2.25
N GLN A 117 9.61 -17.39 -2.32
CA GLN A 117 8.61 -17.73 -3.33
C GLN A 117 9.05 -17.38 -4.76
N LYS A 118 9.80 -16.28 -4.93
CA LYS A 118 10.26 -15.79 -6.23
C LYS A 118 11.70 -16.20 -6.57
N ASN A 119 12.40 -16.83 -5.63
CA ASN A 119 13.84 -17.13 -5.71
C ASN A 119 14.66 -15.91 -6.16
N SER A 120 14.39 -14.75 -5.54
CA SER A 120 15.02 -13.48 -5.89
C SER A 120 15.18 -12.58 -4.67
N GLU A 121 16.36 -12.00 -4.51
CA GLU A 121 16.64 -11.00 -3.45
C GLU A 121 16.06 -9.63 -3.77
N ASN A 122 15.84 -9.33 -5.06
CA ASN A 122 15.35 -8.04 -5.52
C ASN A 122 13.83 -8.07 -5.66
N VAL A 123 13.14 -8.20 -4.52
CA VAL A 123 11.67 -8.16 -4.45
C VAL A 123 11.22 -7.15 -3.40
N ARG A 124 10.04 -6.57 -3.63
CA ARG A 124 9.34 -5.72 -2.68
C ARG A 124 7.93 -6.24 -2.50
N THR A 125 7.50 -6.30 -1.25
CA THR A 125 6.08 -6.47 -0.94
C THR A 125 5.35 -5.16 -1.14
N VAL A 126 4.04 -5.21 -1.21
CA VAL A 126 3.24 -3.99 -1.26
C VAL A 126 3.47 -3.09 -0.03
N ARG A 127 3.62 -3.67 1.16
CA ARG A 127 3.98 -2.92 2.36
C ARG A 127 5.30 -2.17 2.20
N ASP A 128 6.30 -2.79 1.57
CA ASP A 128 7.57 -2.12 1.30
C ASP A 128 7.38 -0.90 0.40
N LEU A 129 6.54 -1.01 -0.64
CA LEU A 129 6.22 0.09 -1.54
C LEU A 129 5.57 1.26 -0.80
N PHE A 130 4.61 0.98 0.09
CA PHE A 130 3.97 2.05 0.88
C PHE A 130 4.90 2.69 1.91
N LEU A 131 5.80 1.93 2.52
CA LEU A 131 6.80 2.48 3.45
C LEU A 131 7.84 3.35 2.73
N LEU A 132 8.12 3.07 1.46
CA LEU A 132 9.05 3.85 0.63
C LEU A 132 8.37 5.04 -0.08
N SER A 133 7.05 5.17 0.00
CA SER A 133 6.30 6.16 -0.78
C SER A 133 6.53 7.62 -0.37
N GLY A 134 7.04 7.89 0.84
CA GLY A 134 7.10 9.26 1.39
C GLY A 134 5.72 9.89 1.67
N GLY A 135 4.63 9.16 1.44
CA GLY A 135 3.27 9.64 1.39
C GLY A 135 2.63 9.39 0.03
N ILE A 136 1.30 9.33 0.00
CA ILE A 136 0.52 8.97 -1.18
C ILE A 136 -0.53 10.05 -1.45
N GLU A 137 -0.55 10.55 -2.68
CA GLU A 137 -1.66 11.30 -3.23
C GLU A 137 -2.53 10.37 -4.08
N VAL A 138 -3.84 10.41 -3.89
CA VAL A 138 -4.79 9.52 -4.56
C VAL A 138 -5.54 10.32 -5.63
N GLU A 139 -5.29 10.03 -6.89
CA GLU A 139 -6.10 10.54 -7.99
C GLU A 139 -7.29 9.60 -8.25
N PHE A 140 -8.46 10.18 -8.51
CA PHE A 140 -9.73 9.47 -8.67
C PHE A 140 -10.17 9.55 -10.12
N TYR A 141 -10.39 8.40 -10.76
CA TYR A 141 -10.87 8.30 -12.13
C TYR A 141 -12.24 7.64 -12.11
N TYR A 142 -13.29 8.48 -12.11
CA TYR A 142 -14.66 8.00 -12.17
C TYR A 142 -15.01 7.62 -13.60
N GLU A 143 -15.21 6.33 -13.83
CA GLU A 143 -15.67 5.78 -15.11
C GLU A 143 -17.19 5.88 -15.25
N SER A 144 -17.90 5.87 -14.12
CA SER A 144 -19.35 6.05 -14.06
C SER A 144 -19.79 6.54 -12.67
N MET A 145 -21.11 6.66 -12.47
CA MET A 145 -21.69 6.97 -11.16
C MET A 145 -21.41 5.91 -10.08
N THR A 146 -20.98 4.72 -10.49
CA THR A 146 -20.85 3.55 -9.62
C THR A 146 -19.48 2.89 -9.71
N GLU A 147 -18.54 3.45 -10.46
CA GLU A 147 -17.22 2.83 -10.68
C GLU A 147 -16.12 3.88 -10.66
N CYS A 148 -15.05 3.60 -9.92
CA CYS A 148 -13.91 4.50 -9.76
C CYS A 148 -12.60 3.70 -9.70
N GLU A 149 -11.68 4.00 -10.62
CA GLU A 149 -10.29 3.58 -10.53
C GLU A 149 -9.49 4.62 -9.74
N LEU A 150 -8.54 4.16 -8.94
CA LEU A 150 -7.60 5.03 -8.22
C LEU A 150 -6.21 4.92 -8.81
N LYS A 151 -5.51 6.04 -8.91
CA LYS A 151 -4.07 6.07 -9.16
C LYS A 151 -3.35 6.56 -7.92
N LEU A 152 -2.42 5.74 -7.43
CA LEU A 152 -1.61 6.06 -6.26
C LEU A 152 -0.34 6.77 -6.70
N LYS A 153 -0.18 8.02 -6.27
CA LYS A 153 0.97 8.88 -6.55
C LYS A 153 1.88 8.97 -5.35
N PHE A 154 3.10 8.46 -5.45
CA PHE A 154 4.04 8.52 -4.34
C PHE A 154 4.73 9.88 -4.31
N LYS A 155 4.94 10.42 -3.11
CA LYS A 155 5.71 11.66 -2.93
C LYS A 155 7.20 11.42 -3.20
N ASP A 156 7.71 10.29 -2.74
CA ASP A 156 9.07 9.81 -2.92
C ASP A 156 9.07 8.51 -3.74
N ASN A 157 10.18 8.19 -4.41
CA ASN A 157 10.34 6.93 -5.16
C ASN A 157 9.23 6.67 -6.21
N ILE A 158 8.83 7.72 -6.95
CA ILE A 158 7.78 7.70 -7.99
C ILE A 158 7.91 6.53 -8.98
N GLN A 159 9.14 6.12 -9.30
CA GLN A 159 9.42 4.99 -10.20
C GLN A 159 8.86 3.65 -9.70
N LEU A 160 8.55 3.53 -8.40
CA LEU A 160 7.99 2.34 -7.77
C LEU A 160 6.46 2.26 -7.93
N GLU A 161 5.77 3.34 -8.33
CA GLU A 161 4.32 3.34 -8.58
C GLU A 161 3.91 2.24 -9.57
N LYS A 162 4.75 1.99 -10.60
CA LYS A 162 4.51 0.98 -11.64
C LYS A 162 4.53 -0.46 -11.14
N GLU A 163 5.03 -0.70 -9.92
CA GLU A 163 5.02 -2.02 -9.29
C GLU A 163 3.65 -2.34 -8.66
N LEU A 164 2.73 -1.36 -8.61
CA LEU A 164 1.36 -1.52 -8.14
C LEU A 164 0.37 -1.50 -9.30
N ILE A 165 -0.69 -2.29 -9.15
CA ILE A 165 -1.88 -2.17 -9.97
C ILE A 165 -2.76 -1.04 -9.40
N ASN A 166 -3.54 -0.37 -10.24
CA ASN A 166 -4.49 0.63 -9.79
C ASN A 166 -5.65 -0.03 -9.01
N PRO A 167 -5.93 0.37 -7.75
CA PRO A 167 -7.12 -0.08 -7.05
C PRO A 167 -8.39 0.33 -7.78
N TYR A 168 -9.41 -0.52 -7.71
CA TYR A 168 -10.69 -0.26 -8.38
C TYR A 168 -11.84 -0.48 -7.41
N PHE A 169 -12.77 0.47 -7.37
CA PHE A 169 -13.93 0.44 -6.49
C PHE A 169 -15.22 0.40 -7.30
N LYS A 170 -16.20 -0.38 -6.80
CA LYS A 170 -17.55 -0.47 -7.36
C LYS A 170 -18.59 -0.17 -6.29
N LYS A 171 -19.61 0.59 -6.67
CA LYS A 171 -20.75 0.92 -5.83
C LYS A 171 -21.86 -0.10 -6.04
N VAL A 172 -22.18 -0.86 -5.01
CA VAL A 172 -23.21 -1.90 -5.03
C VAL A 172 -24.26 -1.56 -3.98
N GLN A 173 -25.51 -1.39 -4.42
CA GLN A 173 -26.63 -1.00 -3.54
C GLN A 173 -26.30 0.24 -2.68
N GLY A 174 -25.65 1.24 -3.29
CA GLY A 174 -25.32 2.51 -2.65
C GLY A 174 -24.06 2.52 -1.78
N LYS A 175 -23.37 1.39 -1.60
CA LYS A 175 -22.11 1.30 -0.83
C LYS A 175 -20.91 0.99 -1.73
N TRP A 176 -19.77 1.63 -1.48
CA TRP A 176 -18.53 1.35 -2.20
C TRP A 176 -17.79 0.12 -1.65
N TYR A 177 -17.34 -0.73 -2.57
CA TYR A 177 -16.57 -1.94 -2.29
C TYR A 177 -15.28 -1.96 -3.11
N LEU A 178 -14.23 -2.54 -2.53
CA LEU A 178 -13.00 -2.86 -3.23
C LEU A 178 -13.27 -4.01 -4.21
N HIS A 179 -13.03 -3.75 -5.50
CA HIS A 179 -13.20 -4.73 -6.57
C HIS A 179 -11.86 -5.22 -7.13
N ARG A 180 -10.81 -4.39 -7.12
CA ARG A 180 -9.43 -4.79 -7.45
C ARG A 180 -8.45 -4.15 -6.48
N MET A 181 -7.51 -4.96 -6.00
CA MET A 181 -6.43 -4.48 -5.11
C MET A 181 -5.19 -4.07 -5.93
N PHE A 182 -4.31 -3.29 -5.30
CA PHE A 182 -3.02 -2.86 -5.83
C PHE A 182 -1.99 -3.99 -5.93
#